data_AF-A0A101RNZ7-F1
#
_entry.id   AF-A0A101RNZ7-F1
#
_cell.length_a   1.000
_cell.length_b   1.000
_cell.length_c   1.000
_cell.angle_alpha   90.00
_cell.angle_beta   90.00
_cell.angle_gamma   90.00
#
_symmetry.space_group_name_H-M   'P 1'
#
loop_
_entity.id
_entity.type
_entity.pdbx_description
1 polymer ?
#
loop_
_entity_poly.entity_id
_entity_poly.type
_entity_poly.pdbx_seq_one_letter_code
_entity_poly.pdbx_strand_id
1 'polypeptide(L)'
;MAVQLAEGIILEGYNALRTGDVTSLESMFTSYLLDEFDRVGEMAFGNPVAGYLSTALLRCEGEDAGFLSFDTGRLAVEVIYVKDWFRGRGLATLALADLNRHCPQTLALKTPLSPGGEALAARLELDLADNTPAEAARNEEVLRTIKQRVEAGCPHKARKTGDPRRPCKRCYRQGLRRYANVAIGMHAKAARMLGG
;
A
#
# COMPACT_ATOMS: atom_id res chain seq x y z
N MET A 1 8.20 -9.22 -15.41
CA MET A 1 7.75 -8.84 -16.76
C MET A 1 7.29 -7.39 -16.70
N ALA A 2 7.68 -6.58 -17.67
CA ALA A 2 7.23 -5.19 -17.79
C ALA A 2 6.13 -5.12 -18.86
N VAL A 3 5.07 -4.37 -18.56
CA VAL A 3 3.93 -4.13 -19.45
C VAL A 3 3.90 -2.64 -19.76
N GLN A 4 3.90 -2.30 -21.05
CA GLN A 4 3.70 -0.92 -21.49
C GLN A 4 2.21 -0.59 -21.44
N LEU A 5 1.83 0.38 -20.61
CA LEU A 5 0.42 0.79 -20.46
C LEU A 5 0.04 1.92 -21.43
N ALA A 6 0.95 2.87 -21.63
CA ALA A 6 0.85 4.01 -22.55
C ALA A 6 2.26 4.58 -22.77
N GLU A 7 2.47 5.54 -23.68
CA GLU A 7 3.78 6.16 -23.89
C GLU A 7 4.38 6.68 -22.57
N GLY A 8 5.61 6.25 -22.26
CA GLY A 8 6.30 6.59 -21.01
C GLY A 8 5.76 5.93 -19.74
N ILE A 9 4.68 5.13 -19.80
CA ILE A 9 4.04 4.52 -18.62
C ILE A 9 4.18 3.00 -18.65
N ILE A 10 4.81 2.44 -17.61
CA ILE A 10 5.14 1.02 -17.50
C ILE A 10 4.64 0.46 -16.17
N LEU A 11 4.10 -0.76 -16.19
CA LEU A 11 3.86 -1.57 -15.01
C LEU A 11 4.87 -2.73 -14.97
N GLU A 12 5.71 -2.79 -13.96
CA GLU A 12 6.76 -3.81 -13.82
C GLU A 12 6.58 -4.60 -12.53
N GLY A 13 6.62 -5.93 -12.61
CA GLY A 13 6.56 -6.77 -11.41
C GLY A 13 7.68 -6.44 -10.41
N TYR A 14 7.33 -6.27 -9.13
CA TYR A 14 8.27 -6.04 -8.04
C TYR A 14 9.20 -7.25 -7.86
N ASN A 15 10.52 -7.00 -7.82
CA ASN A 15 11.50 -8.04 -7.54
C ASN A 15 12.19 -7.82 -6.19
N ALA A 16 11.86 -8.66 -5.21
CA ALA A 16 12.43 -8.61 -3.86
C ALA A 16 13.96 -8.84 -3.79
N LEU A 17 14.56 -9.39 -4.84
CA LEU A 17 16.01 -9.57 -4.97
C LEU A 17 16.70 -8.31 -5.51
N ARG A 18 15.98 -7.41 -6.20
CA ARG A 18 16.50 -6.14 -6.73
C ARG A 18 16.43 -5.05 -5.65
N THR A 19 17.59 -4.64 -5.12
CA THR A 19 17.65 -3.59 -4.07
C THR A 19 16.92 -2.30 -4.46
N GLY A 20 16.97 -1.91 -5.74
CA GLY A 20 16.23 -0.76 -6.24
C GLY A 20 14.72 -0.86 -6.04
N ASP A 21 14.14 -2.05 -6.21
CA ASP A 21 12.69 -2.27 -6.06
C ASP A 21 12.26 -2.24 -4.61
N VAL A 22 13.06 -2.85 -3.74
CA VAL A 22 12.85 -2.84 -2.29
C VAL A 22 12.80 -1.40 -1.80
N THR A 23 13.81 -0.60 -2.13
CA THR A 23 13.88 0.83 -1.74
C THR A 23 12.71 1.64 -2.31
N SER A 24 12.33 1.39 -3.56
CA SER A 24 11.26 2.13 -4.23
C SER A 24 9.90 1.82 -3.62
N LEU A 25 9.63 0.54 -3.36
CA LEU A 25 8.40 0.11 -2.70
C LEU A 25 8.34 0.60 -1.25
N GLU A 26 9.45 0.56 -0.49
CA GLU A 26 9.54 1.10 0.87
C GLU A 26 9.20 2.59 0.91
N SER A 27 9.77 3.36 -0.01
CA SER A 27 9.51 4.79 -0.15
C SER A 27 8.04 5.06 -0.48
N MET A 28 7.48 4.38 -1.48
CA MET A 28 6.09 4.60 -1.89
C MET A 28 5.07 4.11 -0.86
N PHE A 29 5.30 2.96 -0.23
CA PHE A 29 4.43 2.45 0.82
C PHE A 29 4.48 3.34 2.06
N THR A 30 5.66 3.89 2.40
CA THR A 30 5.78 4.92 3.42
C THR A 30 4.90 6.13 3.09
N SER A 31 4.99 6.66 1.86
CA SER A 31 4.17 7.82 1.46
C SER A 31 2.68 7.49 1.51
N TYR A 32 2.25 6.32 1.04
CA TYR A 32 0.88 5.84 1.18
C TYR A 32 0.39 5.89 2.63
N LEU A 33 1.14 5.30 3.56
CA LEU A 33 0.75 5.27 4.98
C LEU A 33 0.67 6.68 5.58
N LEU A 34 1.56 7.59 5.18
CA LEU A 34 1.59 8.96 5.69
C LEU A 34 0.44 9.80 5.12
N ASP A 35 0.14 9.68 3.83
CA ASP A 35 -0.97 10.36 3.17
C ASP A 35 -2.31 9.92 3.78
N GLU A 36 -2.47 8.61 3.97
CA GLU A 36 -3.67 8.05 4.58
C GLU A 36 -3.80 8.47 6.05
N PHE A 37 -2.69 8.48 6.81
CA PHE A 37 -2.70 9.01 8.17
C PHE A 37 -3.09 10.49 8.24
N ASP A 38 -2.63 11.31 7.29
CA ASP A 38 -3.02 12.72 7.24
C ASP A 38 -4.50 12.89 6.84
N ARG A 39 -5.06 11.95 6.06
CA ARG A 39 -6.46 11.92 5.64
C ARG A 39 -7.43 11.49 6.74
N VAL A 40 -7.20 10.34 7.38
CA VAL A 40 -8.15 9.72 8.34
C VAL A 40 -7.71 9.81 9.79
N GLY A 41 -6.48 10.26 10.07
CA GLY A 41 -5.95 10.40 11.43
C GLY A 41 -5.47 9.09 12.06
N GLU A 42 -5.49 7.99 11.31
CA GLU A 42 -4.99 6.68 11.70
C GLU A 42 -4.38 5.93 10.52
N MET A 43 -3.74 4.81 10.77
CA MET A 43 -3.14 3.99 9.71
C MET A 43 -4.23 3.35 8.85
N ALA A 44 -4.17 3.56 7.53
CA ALA A 44 -4.94 2.74 6.59
C ALA A 44 -4.32 1.34 6.47
N PHE A 45 -5.20 0.33 6.44
CA PHE A 45 -4.78 -1.04 6.23
C PHE A 45 -4.62 -1.32 4.73
N GLY A 46 -3.58 -2.08 4.39
CA GLY A 46 -3.27 -2.48 3.03
C GLY A 46 -1.84 -3.01 2.96
N ASN A 47 -1.68 -4.26 2.52
CA ASN A 47 -0.36 -4.88 2.45
C ASN A 47 0.29 -4.64 1.08
N PRO A 48 1.52 -4.10 1.03
CA PRO A 48 2.23 -3.90 -0.23
C PRO A 48 2.83 -5.21 -0.74
N VAL A 49 3.03 -6.20 0.13
CA VAL A 49 3.60 -7.53 -0.15
C VAL A 49 3.03 -8.57 0.81
N ALA A 50 2.80 -9.78 0.31
CA ALA A 50 2.52 -10.99 1.10
C ALA A 50 2.69 -12.21 0.18
N GLY A 51 2.78 -13.43 0.74
CA GLY A 51 2.94 -14.65 -0.06
C GLY A 51 1.81 -14.95 -1.04
N TYR A 52 0.64 -14.33 -0.85
CA TYR A 52 -0.53 -14.44 -1.74
C TYR A 52 -0.74 -13.19 -2.62
N LEU A 53 0.16 -12.20 -2.55
CA LEU A 53 0.07 -10.95 -3.30
C LEU A 53 1.10 -10.92 -4.42
N SER A 54 0.65 -10.50 -5.60
CA SER A 54 1.50 -10.07 -6.70
C SER A 54 1.62 -8.56 -6.67
N THR A 55 2.84 -8.06 -6.46
CA THR A 55 3.10 -6.62 -6.37
C THR A 55 3.77 -6.13 -7.65
N ALA A 56 3.37 -4.96 -8.13
CA ALA A 56 3.96 -4.31 -9.30
C ALA A 56 4.24 -2.82 -9.01
N LEU A 57 5.32 -2.32 -9.60
CA LEU A 57 5.74 -0.93 -9.58
C LEU A 57 5.24 -0.24 -10.85
N LEU A 58 4.65 0.94 -10.68
CA LEU A 58 4.17 1.78 -11.75
C LEU A 58 5.20 2.87 -12.01
N ARG A 59 5.68 2.97 -13.25
CA ARG A 59 6.70 3.91 -13.68
C ARG A 59 6.15 4.88 -14.71
N CYS A 60 6.50 6.15 -14.59
CA CYS A 60 6.14 7.21 -15.51
C CYS A 60 7.42 7.95 -15.89
N GLU A 61 7.75 8.00 -17.18
CA GLU A 61 8.91 8.71 -17.72
C GLU A 61 10.25 8.26 -17.08
N GLY A 62 10.33 6.98 -16.71
CA GLY A 62 11.51 6.39 -16.05
C GLY A 62 11.56 6.54 -14.54
N GLU A 63 10.61 7.24 -13.92
CA GLU A 63 10.52 7.41 -12.47
C GLU A 63 9.49 6.46 -11.83
N ASP A 64 9.75 5.98 -10.61
CA ASP A 64 8.76 5.24 -9.84
C ASP A 64 7.62 6.17 -9.40
N ALA A 65 6.45 5.99 -9.99
CA ALA A 65 5.29 6.85 -9.85
C ALA A 65 4.23 6.28 -8.89
N GLY A 66 4.21 4.97 -8.70
CA GLY A 66 3.25 4.30 -7.84
C GLY A 66 3.54 2.80 -7.69
N PHE A 67 2.66 2.11 -6.99
CA PHE A 67 2.65 0.66 -6.94
C PHE A 67 1.23 0.14 -6.81
N LEU A 68 1.05 -1.13 -7.11
CA LEU A 68 -0.15 -1.87 -6.74
C LEU A 68 0.21 -3.23 -6.17
N SER A 69 -0.59 -3.72 -5.24
CA SER A 69 -0.56 -5.10 -4.75
C SER A 69 -1.88 -5.78 -5.05
N PHE A 70 -1.80 -6.96 -5.65
CA PHE A 70 -2.93 -7.70 -6.18
C PHE A 70 -3.01 -9.09 -5.57
N ASP A 71 -4.15 -9.41 -4.97
CA ASP A 71 -4.49 -10.74 -4.46
C ASP A 71 -4.95 -11.63 -5.61
N THR A 72 -4.07 -12.52 -6.06
CA THR A 72 -4.34 -13.39 -7.21
C THR A 72 -5.39 -14.45 -6.90
N GLY A 73 -5.53 -14.85 -5.64
CA GLY A 73 -6.51 -15.86 -5.23
C GLY A 73 -7.93 -15.30 -5.17
N ARG A 74 -8.06 -14.02 -4.82
CA ARG A 74 -9.37 -13.33 -4.72
C ARG A 74 -9.68 -12.45 -5.93
N LEU A 75 -8.72 -12.29 -6.84
CA LEU A 75 -8.78 -11.37 -7.98
C LEU A 75 -9.17 -9.95 -7.53
N ALA A 76 -8.49 -9.48 -6.49
CA ALA A 76 -8.77 -8.20 -5.85
C ALA A 76 -7.49 -7.38 -5.61
N VAL A 77 -7.53 -6.08 -5.90
CA VAL A 77 -6.44 -5.16 -5.56
C VAL A 77 -6.50 -4.85 -4.07
N GLU A 78 -5.41 -5.14 -3.37
CA GLU A 78 -5.20 -4.84 -1.95
C GLU A 78 -4.83 -3.37 -1.76
N VAL A 79 -3.87 -2.87 -2.53
CA VAL A 79 -3.48 -1.47 -2.52
C VAL A 79 -3.20 -1.02 -3.95
N ILE A 80 -3.62 0.19 -4.29
CA ILE A 80 -3.07 0.94 -5.40
C ILE A 80 -2.75 2.35 -4.92
N TYR A 81 -1.51 2.79 -5.15
CA TYR A 81 -1.02 4.09 -4.74
C TYR A 81 -0.28 4.76 -5.87
N VAL A 82 -0.54 6.06 -6.05
CA VAL A 82 0.17 6.94 -6.97
C VAL A 82 0.66 8.15 -6.16
N LYS A 83 1.95 8.47 -6.29
CA LYS A 83 2.55 9.65 -5.65
C LYS A 83 1.81 10.91 -6.07
N ASP A 84 1.67 11.84 -5.15
CA ASP A 84 0.94 13.10 -5.32
C ASP A 84 1.27 13.84 -6.62
N TRP A 85 2.54 14.02 -6.95
CA TRP A 85 2.99 14.73 -8.17
C TRP A 85 2.72 13.98 -9.49
N PHE A 86 2.31 12.71 -9.43
CA PHE A 86 1.87 11.92 -10.57
C PHE A 86 0.34 11.71 -10.64
N ARG A 87 -0.42 12.21 -9.66
CA ARG A 87 -1.89 12.11 -9.67
C ARG A 87 -2.48 12.95 -10.80
N GLY A 88 -3.70 12.60 -11.23
CA GLY A 88 -4.39 13.27 -12.34
C GLY A 88 -3.91 12.85 -13.75
N ARG A 89 -2.81 12.11 -13.86
CA ARG A 89 -2.26 11.62 -15.14
C ARG A 89 -2.88 10.30 -15.63
N GLY A 90 -3.94 9.82 -14.97
CA GLY A 90 -4.61 8.57 -15.35
C GLY A 90 -3.86 7.28 -15.00
N LEU A 91 -2.70 7.32 -14.34
CA LEU A 91 -1.85 6.16 -14.06
C LEU A 91 -2.58 4.98 -13.38
N ALA A 92 -3.33 5.25 -12.31
CA ALA A 92 -4.12 4.22 -11.63
C ALA A 92 -5.20 3.61 -12.54
N THR A 93 -5.82 4.45 -13.38
CA THR A 93 -6.81 4.01 -14.38
C THR A 93 -6.21 2.99 -15.33
N LEU A 94 -5.03 3.32 -15.89
CA LEU A 94 -4.38 2.48 -16.90
C LEU A 94 -3.97 1.14 -16.29
N ALA A 95 -3.38 1.17 -15.08
CA ALA A 95 -2.97 -0.04 -14.39
C ALA A 95 -4.17 -0.95 -14.04
N LEU A 96 -5.26 -0.38 -13.50
CA LEU A 96 -6.45 -1.15 -13.15
C LEU A 96 -7.19 -1.68 -14.38
N ALA A 97 -7.32 -0.88 -15.44
CA ALA A 97 -7.97 -1.30 -16.68
C ALA A 97 -7.19 -2.41 -17.39
N ASP A 98 -5.86 -2.32 -17.40
CA ASP A 98 -5.02 -3.39 -17.93
C ASP A 98 -5.14 -4.67 -17.10
N LEU A 99 -5.06 -4.57 -15.76
CA LEU A 99 -5.22 -5.72 -14.89
C LEU A 99 -6.61 -6.37 -15.04
N ASN A 100 -7.68 -5.58 -15.08
CA ASN A 100 -9.05 -6.06 -15.24
C ASN A 100 -9.24 -6.82 -16.57
N ARG A 101 -8.64 -6.34 -17.67
CA ARG A 101 -8.70 -7.01 -18.98
C ARG A 101 -8.13 -8.43 -18.95
N HIS A 102 -7.14 -8.68 -18.10
CA HIS A 102 -6.47 -9.97 -17.98
C HIS A 102 -7.06 -10.85 -16.88
N CYS A 103 -8.01 -10.35 -16.08
CA CYS A 103 -8.70 -11.13 -15.07
C CYS A 103 -9.82 -11.96 -15.74
N PRO A 104 -10.02 -13.24 -15.34
CA PRO A 104 -11.10 -14.06 -15.88
C PRO A 104 -12.50 -13.62 -15.41
N GLN A 105 -12.56 -12.76 -14.38
CA GLN A 105 -13.76 -12.12 -13.86
C GLN A 105 -13.45 -10.65 -13.59
N THR A 106 -14.49 -9.84 -13.34
CA THR A 106 -14.32 -8.44 -12.96
C THR A 106 -13.38 -8.32 -11.76
N LEU A 107 -12.36 -7.49 -11.92
CA LEU A 107 -11.41 -7.15 -10.88
C LEU A 107 -12.13 -6.45 -9.73
N ALA A 108 -11.85 -6.85 -8.50
CA ALA A 108 -12.35 -6.17 -7.32
C ALA A 108 -11.32 -5.22 -6.71
N LEU A 109 -11.79 -4.17 -6.01
CA LEU A 109 -10.96 -3.38 -5.10
C LEU A 109 -11.34 -3.69 -3.65
N LYS A 110 -10.35 -3.93 -2.78
CA LYS A 110 -10.60 -4.20 -1.37
C LYS A 110 -11.01 -2.96 -0.61
N THR A 111 -12.06 -3.07 0.20
CA THR A 111 -12.57 -1.97 1.04
C THR A 111 -11.88 -1.97 2.42
N PRO A 112 -11.85 -0.81 3.13
CA PRO A 112 -12.38 0.50 2.74
C PRO A 112 -11.51 1.22 1.70
N LEU A 113 -12.15 1.98 0.80
CA LEU A 113 -11.47 2.80 -0.19
C LEU A 113 -11.36 4.27 0.27
N SER A 114 -10.39 5.00 -0.30
CA SER A 114 -10.43 6.45 -0.25
C SER A 114 -11.48 6.98 -1.24
N PRO A 115 -11.95 8.25 -1.11
CA PRO A 115 -12.90 8.82 -2.08
C PRO A 115 -12.40 8.74 -3.53
N GLY A 116 -11.08 8.89 -3.74
CA GLY A 116 -10.47 8.69 -5.05
C GLY A 116 -10.55 7.22 -5.52
N GLY A 117 -10.37 6.27 -4.62
CA GLY A 117 -10.56 4.84 -4.90
C GLY A 117 -12.00 4.48 -5.25
N GLU A 118 -12.99 5.02 -4.54
CA GLU A 118 -14.41 4.82 -4.83
C GLU A 118 -14.77 5.37 -6.23
N ALA A 119 -14.32 6.58 -6.54
CA ALA A 119 -14.53 7.19 -7.85
C ALA A 119 -13.83 6.40 -8.97
N LEU A 120 -12.65 5.83 -8.70
CA LEU A 120 -11.95 4.94 -9.64
C LEU A 120 -12.74 3.64 -9.88
N ALA A 121 -13.23 2.99 -8.82
CA ALA A 121 -14.02 1.78 -8.91
C ALA A 121 -15.28 1.99 -9.76
N ALA A 122 -16.04 3.05 -9.45
CA ALA A 122 -17.26 3.39 -10.18
C ALA A 122 -17.00 3.68 -11.66
N ARG A 123 -15.96 4.44 -11.98
CA ARG A 123 -15.63 4.81 -13.37
C ARG A 123 -15.17 3.61 -14.22
N LEU A 124 -14.57 2.61 -13.59
CA LEU A 124 -14.05 1.42 -14.25
C LEU A 124 -14.98 0.21 -14.11
N GLU A 125 -16.15 0.39 -13.51
CA GLU A 125 -17.14 -0.67 -13.24
C GLU A 125 -16.50 -1.87 -12.53
N LEU A 126 -15.64 -1.58 -11.54
CA LEU A 126 -14.96 -2.61 -10.75
C LEU A 126 -15.82 -3.04 -9.56
N ASP A 127 -15.70 -4.31 -9.20
CA ASP A 127 -16.35 -4.84 -8.02
C ASP A 127 -15.68 -4.33 -6.73
N LEU A 128 -16.42 -4.41 -5.63
CA LEU A 128 -15.89 -4.13 -4.30
C LEU A 128 -15.82 -5.44 -3.51
N ALA A 129 -14.66 -5.70 -2.91
CA ALA A 129 -14.43 -6.84 -2.06
C ALA A 129 -14.29 -6.40 -0.61
N ASP A 130 -15.29 -6.72 0.20
CA ASP A 130 -15.20 -6.48 1.64
C ASP A 130 -14.25 -7.46 2.32
N ASN A 131 -13.63 -6.98 3.39
CA ASN A 131 -12.88 -7.87 4.29
C ASN A 131 -13.83 -8.90 4.88
N THR A 132 -13.40 -10.16 4.91
CA THR A 132 -14.08 -11.17 5.71
C THR A 132 -14.00 -10.79 7.20
N PRO A 133 -14.91 -11.28 8.06
CA PRO A 133 -14.84 -11.00 9.49
C PRO A 133 -13.50 -11.38 10.11
N ALA A 134 -12.87 -12.46 9.64
CA ALA A 134 -11.55 -12.88 10.11
C ALA A 134 -10.42 -11.93 9.67
N GLU A 135 -10.51 -11.38 8.46
CA GLU A 135 -9.57 -10.35 7.98
C GLU A 135 -9.78 -9.04 8.72
N ALA A 136 -11.01 -8.59 8.90
CA ALA A 136 -11.32 -7.38 9.66
C ALA A 136 -10.75 -7.46 11.09
N ALA A 137 -10.97 -8.56 11.80
CA ALA A 137 -10.41 -8.78 13.13
C ALA A 137 -8.88 -8.81 13.15
N ARG A 138 -8.25 -9.43 12.14
CA ARG A 138 -6.78 -9.43 12.00
C ARG A 138 -6.24 -8.04 11.72
N ASN A 139 -6.92 -7.26 10.88
CA ASN A 139 -6.54 -5.90 10.52
C ASN A 139 -6.63 -5.00 11.76
N GLU A 140 -7.72 -5.09 12.52
CA GLU A 140 -7.89 -4.39 13.80
C GLU A 140 -6.80 -4.75 14.81
N GLU A 141 -6.43 -6.02 14.92
CA GLU A 141 -5.35 -6.47 15.81
C GLU A 141 -4.00 -5.85 15.44
N VAL A 142 -3.67 -5.82 14.14
CA VAL A 142 -2.44 -5.22 13.63
C VAL A 142 -2.44 -3.71 13.89
N LEU A 143 -3.53 -3.01 13.59
CA LEU A 143 -3.68 -1.57 13.83
C LEU A 143 -3.52 -1.24 15.31
N ARG A 144 -4.16 -2.03 16.19
CA ARG A 144 -4.04 -1.91 17.64
C ARG A 144 -2.60 -2.11 18.11
N THR A 145 -1.93 -3.16 17.63
CA THR A 145 -0.55 -3.47 17.96
C THR A 145 0.40 -2.34 17.56
N ILE A 146 0.25 -1.81 16.34
CA ILE A 146 1.07 -0.70 15.84
C ILE A 146 0.83 0.54 16.70
N LYS A 147 -0.43 0.89 16.97
CA LYS A 147 -0.79 2.02 17.82
C LYS A 147 -0.18 1.89 19.22
N GLN A 148 -0.29 0.73 19.86
CA GLN A 148 0.30 0.47 21.18
C GLN A 148 1.83 0.62 21.18
N ARG A 149 2.52 0.10 20.15
CA ARG A 149 3.98 0.26 20.01
C ARG A 149 4.38 1.73 19.83
N VAL A 150 3.64 2.48 19.03
CA VAL A 150 3.87 3.93 18.85
C VAL A 150 3.63 4.69 20.15
N GLU A 151 2.57 4.36 20.88
CA GLU A 151 2.24 4.97 22.15
C GLU A 151 3.32 4.72 23.21
N ALA A 152 3.79 3.47 23.34
CA ALA A 152 4.86 3.11 24.26
C ALA A 152 6.18 3.85 23.94
N GLY A 153 6.44 4.12 22.66
CA GLY A 153 7.63 4.84 22.20
C GLY A 153 7.52 6.36 22.18
N CYS A 154 6.38 6.97 22.54
CA CYS A 154 6.17 8.41 22.44
C CYS A 154 6.62 9.13 23.74
N PRO A 155 7.76 9.84 23.76
CA PRO A 155 8.25 10.51 24.98
C PRO A 155 7.40 11.72 25.38
N HIS A 156 6.60 12.25 24.46
CA HIS A 156 5.77 13.45 24.70
C HIS A 156 4.53 13.15 25.53
N LYS A 157 4.07 11.89 25.55
CA LYS A 157 2.99 11.42 26.43
C LYS A 157 3.38 11.56 27.91
N ALA A 158 4.65 11.30 28.23
CA ALA A 158 5.19 11.47 29.58
C ALA A 158 5.47 12.94 29.95
N ARG A 159 5.68 13.83 28.97
CA ARG A 159 6.08 15.24 29.17
C ARG A 159 4.92 16.24 29.25
N LYS A 160 3.66 15.77 29.27
CA LYS A 160 2.41 16.58 29.33
C LYS A 160 2.24 17.60 28.19
N THR A 161 3.04 17.54 27.12
CA THR A 161 2.90 18.39 25.93
C THR A 161 2.08 17.65 24.87
N GLY A 162 0.77 17.59 25.07
CA GLY A 162 -0.20 16.96 24.15
C GLY A 162 -1.28 16.14 24.86
N ASP A 163 -2.19 15.55 24.08
CA ASP A 163 -3.21 14.64 24.61
C ASP A 163 -2.56 13.34 25.10
N PRO A 164 -2.54 13.03 26.41
CA PRO A 164 -1.91 11.83 26.95
C PRO A 164 -2.61 10.54 26.48
N ARG A 165 -3.81 10.63 25.91
CA ARG A 165 -4.56 9.49 25.38
C ARG A 165 -4.08 9.06 24.00
N ARG A 166 -3.26 9.86 23.31
CA ARG A 166 -2.83 9.60 21.93
C ARG A 166 -1.35 9.94 21.71
N PRO A 167 -0.64 9.21 20.86
CA PRO A 167 0.72 9.60 20.46
C PRO A 167 0.67 10.87 19.61
N CYS A 168 1.72 11.71 19.67
CA CYS A 168 1.76 12.91 18.83
C CYS A 168 1.95 12.55 17.35
N LYS A 169 1.44 13.40 16.43
CA LYS A 169 1.52 13.17 14.97
C LYS A 169 2.94 12.84 14.50
N ARG A 170 3.96 13.54 15.03
CA ARG A 170 5.36 13.30 14.69
C ARG A 170 5.81 11.88 15.04
N CYS A 171 5.48 11.38 16.23
CA CYS A 171 5.83 10.03 16.67
C CYS A 171 5.06 8.96 15.89
N TYR A 172 3.78 9.22 15.56
CA TYR A 172 3.00 8.30 14.73
C TYR A 172 3.57 8.16 13.33
N ARG A 173 3.89 9.27 12.65
CA ARG A 173 4.57 9.26 11.33
C ARG A 173 5.92 8.53 11.38
N GLN A 174 6.66 8.63 12.48
CA GLN A 174 7.89 7.86 12.66
C GLN A 174 7.61 6.36 12.82
N GLY A 175 6.55 6.00 13.53
CA GLY A 175 6.08 4.62 13.65
C GLY A 175 5.73 4.00 12.30
N LEU A 176 4.96 4.72 11.47
CA LEU A 176 4.57 4.28 10.13
C LEU A 176 5.77 4.04 9.21
N ARG A 177 6.76 4.93 9.23
CA ARG A 177 8.03 4.74 8.48
C ARG A 177 8.75 3.46 8.90
N ARG A 178 8.86 3.22 10.21
CA ARG A 178 9.48 2.00 10.73
C ARG A 178 8.69 0.76 10.32
N TYR A 179 7.37 0.82 10.37
CA TYR A 179 6.50 -0.27 9.96
C TYR A 179 6.70 -0.61 8.48
N ALA A 180 6.70 0.39 7.57
CA ALA A 180 6.94 0.16 6.14
C ALA A 180 8.27 -0.57 5.88
N ASN A 181 9.35 -0.08 6.48
CA ASN A 181 10.68 -0.69 6.34
C ASN A 181 10.72 -2.13 6.87
N VAL A 182 10.05 -2.42 7.99
CA VAL A 182 10.00 -3.77 8.55
C VAL A 182 9.16 -4.70 7.67
N ALA A 183 7.97 -4.26 7.25
CA ALA A 183 7.06 -5.07 6.46
C ALA A 183 7.71 -5.52 5.13
N ILE A 184 8.32 -4.58 4.41
CA ILE A 184 8.95 -4.86 3.11
C ILE A 184 10.33 -5.49 3.29
N GLY A 185 11.14 -5.02 4.23
CA GLY A 185 12.46 -5.57 4.51
C GLY A 185 12.43 -7.03 4.98
N MET A 186 11.46 -7.42 5.82
CA MET A 186 11.28 -8.82 6.22
C MET A 186 10.89 -9.71 5.04
N HIS A 187 10.00 -9.23 4.16
CA HIS A 187 9.64 -9.94 2.94
C HIS A 187 10.85 -10.11 2.00
N ALA A 188 11.62 -9.05 1.77
CA ALA A 188 12.82 -9.10 0.94
C ALA A 188 13.87 -10.05 1.51
N LYS A 189 14.05 -10.06 2.84
CA LYS A 189 14.94 -11.02 3.52
C LYS A 189 14.48 -12.46 3.32
N ALA A 190 13.18 -12.74 3.50
CA ALA A 190 12.62 -14.07 3.30
C ALA A 190 12.81 -14.56 1.86
N ALA A 191 12.55 -13.71 0.87
CA ALA A 191 12.76 -14.04 -0.54
C ALA A 191 14.22 -14.41 -0.85
N ARG A 192 15.20 -13.70 -0.29
CA ARG A 192 16.63 -14.00 -0.44
C ARG A 192 17.04 -15.32 0.20
N MET A 193 16.42 -15.69 1.32
CA MET A 193 16.71 -16.97 2.00
C MET A 193 16.14 -18.18 1.25
N LEU A 194 15.06 -18.00 0.49
CA LEU A 194 14.39 -19.07 -0.26
C LEU A 194 14.87 -19.21 -1.71
N GLY A 195 15.51 -18.16 -2.26
CA GLY A 195 15.97 -18.10 -3.65
C GLY A 195 17.49 -17.98 -3.82
N GLY A 196 18.26 -18.31 -2.78
CA GLY A 196 19.74 -18.36 -2.79
C GLY A 196 20.26 -19.79 -2.72
#